data_AF-A0A2M7PUM2-F1
#
_entry.id   AF-A0A2M7PUM2-F1
#
_cell.length_a   1.000
_cell.length_b   1.000
_cell.length_c   1.000
_cell.angle_alpha   90.00
_cell.angle_beta   90.00
_cell.angle_gamma   90.00
#
_symmetry.space_group_name_H-M   'P 1'
#
loop_
_entity.id
_entity.type
_entity.pdbx_description
1 polymer ?
#
loop_
_entity_poly.entity_id
_entity_poly.type
_entity_poly.pdbx_seq_one_letter_code
_entity_poly.pdbx_strand_id
1 'polypeptide(L)' 'ELFAQAVARLSALVEVAPEIAELDLNPLLGTAKSVIAVDARIRIEK' A
#
# COMPACT_ATOMS: atom_id res chain seq x y z
N GLU A 1 5.02 4.31 -14.10
CA GLU A 1 3.66 3.74 -14.13
C GLU A 1 3.39 2.76 -12.98
N LEU A 2 4.26 1.75 -12.76
CA LEU A 2 4.07 0.75 -11.70
C LEU A 2 3.85 1.33 -10.30
N PHE A 3 4.58 2.39 -9.93
CA PHE A 3 4.37 3.08 -8.65
C PHE A 3 2.98 3.72 -8.55
N ALA A 4 2.55 4.45 -9.58
CA ALA A 4 1.22 5.05 -9.59
C ALA A 4 0.10 4.00 -9.55
N GLN A 5 0.27 2.87 -10.26
CA GLN A 5 -0.68 1.75 -10.18
C GLN A 5 -0.71 1.11 -8.79
N ALA A 6 0.44 0.99 -8.12
CA ALA A 6 0.49 0.50 -6.74
C ALA A 6 -0.27 1.44 -5.80
N VAL A 7 -0.04 2.75 -5.88
CA VAL A 7 -0.78 3.76 -5.09
C VAL A 7 -2.28 3.72 -5.38
N ALA A 8 -2.69 3.61 -6.64
CA ALA A 8 -4.11 3.51 -7.01
C ALA A 8 -4.78 2.25 -6.45
N ARG A 9 -4.08 1.10 -6.47
CA ARG A 9 -4.60 -0.15 -5.86
C ARG A 9 -4.69 -0.06 -4.34
N LEU A 10 -3.72 0.59 -3.69
CA LEU A 10 -3.78 0.85 -2.26
C LEU A 10 -4.95 1.78 -1.90
N SER A 11 -5.20 2.81 -2.70
CA SER A 11 -6.37 3.69 -2.55
C SER A 11 -7.67 2.91 -2.64
N ALA A 12 -7.81 2.04 -3.66
CA ALA A 12 -9.00 1.20 -3.81
C ALA A 12 -9.15 0.20 -2.64
N LEU A 13 -8.04 -0.34 -2.12
CA LEU A 13 -8.05 -1.24 -0.97
C LEU A 13 -8.61 -0.56 0.28
N VAL A 14 -8.13 0.64 0.63
CA VAL A 14 -8.61 1.35 1.83
C VAL A 14 -10.03 1.89 1.66
N GLU A 15 -10.49 2.10 0.43
CA GLU A 15 -11.87 2.46 0.14
C GLU A 15 -12.85 1.31 0.41
N VAL A 16 -12.46 0.07 0.11
CA VAL A 16 -13.31 -1.12 0.34
C VAL A 16 -13.13 -1.75 1.72
N ALA A 17 -12.04 -1.42 2.43
CA ALA A 17 -11.71 -1.92 3.76
C ALA A 17 -11.57 -0.75 4.75
N PRO A 18 -12.68 -0.09 5.16
CA PRO A 18 -12.66 1.09 6.03
C PRO A 18 -12.14 0.80 7.44
N GLU A 19 -12.04 -0.46 7.85
CA GLU A 19 -11.39 -0.87 9.10
C GLU A 19 -9.88 -0.59 9.11
N ILE A 20 -9.26 -0.41 7.93
CA ILE A 20 -7.86 -0.01 7.82
C ILE A 20 -7.76 1.48 8.18
N ALA A 21 -7.41 1.74 9.43
CA ALA A 21 -7.23 3.10 9.94
C ALA A 21 -5.88 3.71 9.54
N GLU A 22 -4.85 2.88 9.37
CA GLU A 22 -3.52 3.33 8.96
C GLU A 22 -2.81 2.23 8.17
N LEU A 23 -2.10 2.64 7.12
CA LEU A 23 -1.23 1.78 6.31
C LEU A 23 0.13 2.48 6.13
N ASP A 24 1.19 1.91 6.69
CA ASP A 24 2.56 2.38 6.56
C ASP A 24 3.40 1.35 5.79
N LEU A 25 4.07 1.80 4.72
CA LEU A 25 4.90 0.96 3.85
C LEU A 25 6.31 1.56 3.80
N ASN A 26 7.28 0.92 4.45
CA ASN A 26 8.64 1.47 4.53
C ASN A 26 9.73 0.41 4.76
N PRO A 27 10.66 0.17 3.81
CA PRO A 27 10.81 0.86 2.53
C PRO A 27 9.96 0.28 1.40
N LEU A 28 9.65 1.16 0.43
CA LEU A 28 9.10 0.79 -0.88
C LEU A 28 10.23 0.79 -1.92
N LEU A 29 10.59 -0.40 -2.40
CA LEU A 29 11.62 -0.60 -3.41
C LEU A 29 11.00 -0.63 -4.81
N GLY A 30 11.39 0.32 -5.65
CA GLY A 30 11.06 0.34 -7.06
C GLY A 30 12.14 -0.32 -7.91
N THR A 31 11.76 -1.18 -8.85
CA THR A 31 12.61 -1.70 -9.92
C THR A 31 11.97 -1.40 -11.28
N ALA A 32 12.69 -1.70 -12.36
CA ALA A 32 12.14 -1.58 -13.72
C ALA A 32 10.92 -2.51 -13.96
N LYS A 33 10.74 -3.55 -13.13
CA LYS A 33 9.71 -4.59 -13.34
C LYS A 33 8.66 -4.64 -12.23
N SER A 34 8.93 -4.05 -11.07
CA SER A 34 8.06 -4.20 -9.89
C SER A 34 8.21 -3.07 -8.89
N VAL A 35 7.22 -2.94 -8.02
CA VAL A 35 7.29 -2.16 -6.78
C VAL A 35 7.02 -3.11 -5.64
N ILE A 36 7.93 -3.15 -4.66
CA ILE A 36 7.94 -4.14 -3.58
C ILE A 36 8.01 -3.38 -2.25
N ALA A 37 7.03 -3.59 -1.37
CA ALA A 37 7.15 -3.19 0.03
C ALA A 37 7.97 -4.25 0.78
N VAL A 38 9.03 -3.84 1.46
CA VAL A 38 9.89 -4.76 2.24
C VAL A 38 9.30 -4.98 3.64
N ASP A 39 8.68 -3.93 4.19
CA ASP A 39 7.96 -3.95 5.44
C ASP A 39 6.63 -3.21 5.26
N ALA A 40 5.61 -3.67 5.97
CA ALA A 40 4.28 -3.10 5.95
C ALA A 40 3.65 -3.22 7.33
N ARG A 41 3.09 -2.11 7.84
CA ARG A 41 2.33 -2.08 9.08
C ARG A 41 0.92 -1.58 8.79
N ILE A 42 -0.07 -2.29 9.31
CA ILE A 42 -1.49 -1.96 9.15
C ILE A 42 -2.11 -1.83 10.53
N ARG A 43 -2.73 -0.68 10.82
CA ARG A 43 -3.59 -0.52 11.99
C ARG A 43 -5.04 -0.75 11.59
N ILE A 44 -5.69 -1.66 12.30
CA ILE A 44 -7.12 -1.94 12.15
C ILE A 44 -7.87 -1.34 13.33
N GLU A 45 -8.92 -0.57 13.06
CA GLU A 45 -9.87 -0.09 14.07
C GLU A 45 -11.17 -0.91 14.01
N LYS A 46 -11.82 -1.10 15.15
CA LYS A 46 -13.03 -1.92 15.32
C LYS A 46 -14.29 -1.07 15.32
#